data_AF-A0A7Y9EIE5-F1
#
_entry.id   AF-A0A7Y9EIE5-F1
#
_cell.length_a   1.000
_cell.length_b   1.000
_cell.length_c   1.000
_cell.angle_alpha   90.00
_cell.angle_beta   90.00
_cell.angle_gamma   90.00
#
_symmetry.space_group_name_H-M   'P 1'
#
loop_
_entity.id
_entity.type
_entity.pdbx_description
1 polymer ?
#
loop_
_entity_poly.entity_id
_entity_poly.type
_entity_poly.pdbx_seq_one_letter_code
_entity_poly.pdbx_strand_id
1 'polypeptide(L)'
;MRRAVPLYGRFDAQVRWGIGNALWTFGAATLPGLIDAMRPFDDRHWAGEITADCLVLLAEREHFYDPALGHDFAARLTGARSARVHTFAEAGGGHLHCQNGALQQAHEVIFDWVHGLAAGTVPHLA
;
A
#
# COMPACT_ATOMS: atom_id res chain seq x y z
N MET A 1 6.00 -11.31 22.89
CA MET A 1 6.31 -11.46 21.45
C MET A 1 7.54 -12.32 21.11
N ARG A 2 8.60 -12.39 21.93
CA ARG A 2 9.87 -13.10 21.62
C ARG A 2 9.78 -14.60 21.27
N ARG A 3 8.68 -15.31 21.54
CA ARG A 3 8.53 -16.76 21.27
C ARG A 3 7.42 -17.14 20.28
N ALA A 4 6.47 -16.23 20.00
CA ALA A 4 5.28 -16.57 19.22
C ALA A 4 5.61 -16.68 17.72
N VAL A 5 6.37 -15.72 17.19
CA VAL A 5 6.69 -15.68 15.76
C VAL A 5 7.52 -16.88 15.28
N PRO A 6 8.59 -17.31 15.98
CA PRO A 6 9.30 -18.54 15.63
C PRO A 6 8.44 -19.81 15.77
N LEU A 7 7.42 -19.79 16.63
CA LEU A 7 6.50 -20.91 16.82
C LEU A 7 5.48 -20.99 15.67
N TYR A 8 4.86 -19.87 15.29
CA TYR A 8 3.91 -19.81 14.17
C TYR A 8 4.58 -20.06 12.82
N GLY A 9 5.80 -19.56 12.60
CA GLY A 9 6.57 -19.86 11.38
C GLY A 9 6.94 -21.34 11.21
N ARG A 10 6.76 -22.20 12.22
CA ARG A 10 6.91 -23.66 12.03
C ARG A 10 5.72 -24.28 11.31
N PHE A 11 4.54 -23.68 11.41
CA PHE A 11 3.28 -24.20 10.88
C PHE A 11 2.79 -23.43 9.65
N ASP A 12 3.30 -22.22 9.43
CA ASP A 12 2.99 -21.40 8.28
C ASP A 12 4.28 -21.01 7.52
N ALA A 13 4.44 -21.58 6.33
CA ALA A 13 5.59 -21.35 5.48
C ALA A 13 5.65 -19.92 4.93
N GLN A 14 4.49 -19.29 4.66
CA GLN A 14 4.42 -17.91 4.17
C GLN A 14 4.83 -16.93 5.26
N VAL A 15 4.34 -17.12 6.48
CA VAL A 15 4.74 -16.30 7.64
C VAL A 15 6.24 -16.44 7.90
N ARG A 16 6.78 -17.67 7.89
CA ARG A 16 8.22 -17.90 8.06
C ARG A 16 9.04 -17.19 6.99
N TRP A 17 8.64 -17.31 5.73
CA TRP A 17 9.32 -16.66 4.62
C TRP A 17 9.21 -15.14 4.73
N GLY A 18 8.03 -14.58 4.99
CA GLY A 18 7.79 -13.14 5.06
C GLY A 18 8.63 -12.46 6.14
N ILE A 19 8.73 -13.06 7.33
CA ILE A 19 9.59 -12.55 8.40
C ILE A 19 11.08 -12.67 8.06
N GLY A 20 11.50 -13.80 7.50
CA GLY A 20 12.89 -13.98 7.07
C GLY A 20 13.30 -12.98 5.99
N ASN A 21 12.43 -12.77 5.01
CA ASN A 21 12.61 -11.80 3.95
C ASN A 21 12.63 -10.36 4.50
N ALA A 22 11.74 -10.02 5.43
CA ALA A 22 11.74 -8.70 6.06
C ALA A 22 13.03 -8.44 6.86
N LEU A 23 13.47 -9.40 7.69
CA LEU A 23 14.75 -9.29 8.43
C LEU A 23 15.93 -9.07 7.48
N TRP A 24 15.99 -9.83 6.38
CA TRP A 24 17.03 -9.68 5.36
C TRP A 24 16.96 -8.31 4.65
N THR A 25 15.76 -7.91 4.19
CA THR A 25 15.54 -6.66 3.44
C THR A 25 15.86 -5.42 4.26
N PHE A 26 15.45 -5.39 5.53
CA PHE A 26 15.70 -4.27 6.45
C PHE A 26 17.04 -4.37 7.17
N GLY A 27 17.86 -5.40 6.89
CA GLY A 27 19.16 -5.60 7.54
C GLY A 27 19.07 -5.81 9.06
N ALA A 28 17.94 -6.31 9.56
CA ALA A 28 17.65 -6.45 10.98
C ALA A 28 17.96 -7.88 11.46
N ALA A 29 18.65 -8.00 12.60
CA ALA A 29 18.96 -9.29 13.21
C ALA A 29 17.83 -9.82 14.12
N THR A 30 16.87 -8.97 14.50
CA THR A 30 15.81 -9.32 15.45
C THR A 30 14.49 -8.64 15.07
N LEU A 31 13.37 -9.21 15.50
CA LEU A 31 12.05 -8.60 15.27
C LEU A 31 11.90 -7.19 15.87
N PRO A 32 12.35 -6.90 17.11
CA PRO A 32 12.33 -5.53 17.60
C PRO A 32 13.17 -4.58 16.72
N GLY A 33 14.36 -5.02 16.31
CA GLY A 33 15.19 -4.25 15.38
C GLY A 33 14.54 -4.04 14.02
N LEU A 34 13.75 -5.01 13.54
CA LEU A 34 12.95 -4.86 12.33
C LEU A 34 11.86 -3.79 12.50
N ILE A 35 11.13 -3.80 13.62
CA ILE A 35 10.12 -2.77 13.92
C ILE A 35 10.76 -1.37 13.98
N ASP A 36 11.93 -1.24 14.62
CA ASP A 36 12.65 0.02 14.68
C ASP A 36 13.16 0.46 13.30
N ALA A 37 13.62 -0.47 12.46
CA ALA A 37 14.02 -0.20 11.08
C ALA A 37 12.84 0.21 10.17
N MET A 38 11.63 -0.25 10.47
CA MET A 38 10.41 0.12 9.73
C MET A 38 9.83 1.47 10.18
N ARG A 39 10.18 1.97 11.38
CA ARG A 39 9.62 3.20 11.95
C ARG A 39 9.71 4.44 11.03
N PRO A 40 10.80 4.67 10.26
CA PRO A 40 10.87 5.81 9.35
C PRO A 40 9.84 5.77 8.20
N PHE A 41 9.26 4.61 7.90
CA PHE A 41 8.25 4.44 6.84
C PHE A 41 6.83 4.73 7.31
N ASP A 42 6.66 5.17 8.56
CA ASP A 42 5.38 5.62 9.09
C ASP A 42 4.94 6.91 8.41
N ASP A 43 3.88 6.80 7.61
CA ASP A 43 3.38 7.84 6.73
C ASP A 43 2.76 9.03 7.46
N ARG A 44 2.45 8.88 8.75
CA ARG A 44 1.88 9.96 9.59
C ARG A 44 2.79 11.18 9.69
N HIS A 45 4.08 11.01 9.45
CA HIS A 45 5.06 12.09 9.61
C HIS A 45 5.40 12.82 8.32
N TRP A 46 5.19 12.21 7.15
CA TRP A 46 5.69 12.74 5.86
C TRP A 46 4.66 12.75 4.73
N ALA A 47 3.53 12.04 4.83
CA ALA A 47 2.57 11.96 3.72
C ALA A 47 2.02 13.34 3.30
N GLY A 48 1.87 14.27 4.26
CA GLY A 48 1.46 15.64 3.98
C GLY A 48 2.49 16.49 3.24
N GLU A 49 3.74 16.05 3.16
CA GLU A 49 4.81 16.75 2.42
C GLU A 49 4.83 16.38 0.94
N ILE A 50 4.03 15.39 0.50
CA ILE A 50 3.95 15.00 -0.90
C ILE A 50 3.25 16.10 -1.69
N THR A 51 3.97 16.78 -2.60
CA THR A 51 3.43 17.83 -3.48
C THR A 51 3.09 17.34 -4.90
N ALA A 52 3.10 16.03 -5.12
CA ALA A 52 2.78 15.42 -6.41
C ALA A 52 1.28 15.18 -6.55
N ASP A 53 0.85 14.81 -7.75
CA ASP A 53 -0.46 14.20 -7.97
C ASP A 53 -0.40 12.74 -7.50
N CYS A 54 -1.43 12.27 -6.80
CA CYS A 54 -1.44 10.94 -6.19
C CYS A 54 -2.69 10.14 -6.57
N LEU A 55 -2.45 8.91 -7.02
CA LEU A 55 -3.48 7.90 -7.23
C LEU A 55 -3.24 6.75 -6.24
N VAL A 56 -4.20 6.53 -5.35
CA VAL A 56 -4.19 5.45 -4.36
C VAL A 56 -5.11 4.34 -4.84
N LEU A 57 -4.55 3.17 -5.08
CA LEU A 57 -5.27 1.99 -5.56
C LEU A 57 -5.51 1.02 -4.40
N LEU A 58 -6.77 0.65 -4.19
CA LEU A 58 -7.21 -0.27 -3.14
C LEU A 58 -8.01 -1.41 -3.75
N ALA A 59 -8.17 -2.49 -3.01
CA ALA A 59 -8.91 -3.66 -3.46
C ALA A 59 -9.88 -4.14 -2.36
N GLU A 60 -11.11 -4.50 -2.73
CA GLU A 60 -12.16 -4.86 -1.75
C GLU A 60 -11.81 -6.08 -0.89
N ARG A 61 -10.98 -7.00 -1.40
CA ARG A 61 -10.54 -8.19 -0.67
C ARG A 61 -9.02 -8.27 -0.56
N GLU A 62 -8.41 -7.11 -0.29
CA GLU A 62 -7.04 -7.05 0.21
C GLU A 62 -6.90 -7.93 1.45
N HIS A 63 -5.87 -8.78 1.47
CA HIS A 63 -5.65 -9.76 2.54
C HIS A 63 -4.28 -9.62 3.21
N PHE A 64 -3.39 -8.79 2.66
CA PHE A 64 -2.07 -8.54 3.25
C PHE A 64 -2.10 -7.44 4.31
N TYR A 65 -3.02 -6.48 4.21
CA TYR A 65 -3.14 -5.35 5.13
C TYR A 65 -4.59 -4.87 5.25
N ASP A 66 -4.86 -4.04 6.25
CA ASP A 66 -6.17 -3.42 6.43
C ASP A 66 -6.40 -2.33 5.35
N PRO A 67 -7.43 -2.44 4.49
CA PRO A 67 -7.74 -1.42 3.47
C PRO A 67 -7.88 0.00 4.03
N ALA A 68 -8.27 0.15 5.30
CA ALA A 68 -8.36 1.46 5.96
C ALA A 68 -7.03 2.22 5.92
N LEU A 69 -5.88 1.52 5.93
CA LEU A 69 -4.56 2.15 5.86
C LEU A 69 -4.37 2.96 4.57
N GLY A 70 -4.95 2.51 3.45
CA GLY A 70 -4.88 3.23 2.19
C GLY A 70 -5.77 4.47 2.15
N HIS A 71 -6.96 4.38 2.75
CA HIS A 71 -7.84 5.55 2.93
C HIS A 71 -7.23 6.57 3.89
N ASP A 72 -6.62 6.11 4.97
CA ASP A 72 -5.91 6.93 5.95
C ASP A 72 -4.69 7.62 5.33
N PHE A 73 -3.91 6.92 4.49
CA PHE A 73 -2.82 7.52 3.72
C PHE A 73 -3.36 8.61 2.79
N ALA A 74 -4.43 8.33 2.04
CA ALA A 74 -5.04 9.32 1.15
C ALA A 74 -5.52 10.57 1.89
N ALA A 75 -6.10 10.41 3.09
CA ALA A 75 -6.52 11.53 3.93
C ALA A 75 -5.33 12.38 4.44
N ARG A 76 -4.13 11.80 4.52
CA ARG A 76 -2.90 12.49 4.93
C ARG A 76 -2.19 13.21 3.78
N LEU A 77 -2.60 13.06 2.53
CA LEU A 77 -2.01 13.72 1.35
C LEU A 77 -2.41 15.20 1.24
N THR A 78 -2.27 15.96 2.33
CA THR A 78 -2.72 17.36 2.42
C THR A 78 -1.91 18.34 1.59
N GLY A 79 -0.65 18.01 1.27
CA GLY A 79 0.19 18.81 0.37
C GLY A 79 0.06 18.43 -1.10
N ALA A 80 -0.68 17.37 -1.44
CA ALA A 80 -0.73 16.85 -2.79
C ALA A 80 -1.44 17.81 -3.74
N ARG A 81 -0.97 17.88 -5.00
CA ARG A 81 -1.67 18.67 -6.02
C ARG A 81 -3.03 18.10 -6.34
N SER A 82 -3.17 16.79 -6.34
CA SER A 82 -4.43 16.07 -6.45
C SER A 82 -4.30 14.74 -5.74
N ALA A 83 -5.40 14.24 -5.17
CA ALA A 83 -5.44 12.92 -4.55
C ALA A 83 -6.73 12.20 -5.00
N ARG A 84 -6.57 11.03 -5.63
CA ARG A 84 -7.68 10.16 -6.02
C ARG A 84 -7.51 8.80 -5.38
N VAL A 85 -8.58 8.30 -4.77
CA VAL A 85 -8.67 6.90 -4.33
C VAL A 85 -9.52 6.13 -5.33
N HIS A 86 -9.07 4.95 -5.72
CA HIS A 86 -9.84 4.01 -6.51
C HIS A 86 -9.81 2.63 -5.85
N THR A 87 -10.98 2.10 -5.54
CA THR A 87 -11.13 0.76 -4.95
C THR A 87 -11.66 -0.21 -6.02
N PHE A 88 -10.88 -1.24 -6.34
CA PHE A 88 -11.26 -2.29 -7.28
C PHE A 88 -12.25 -3.26 -6.63
N ALA A 89 -13.38 -3.46 -7.31
CA ALA A 89 -14.48 -4.27 -6.82
C ALA A 89 -14.39 -5.74 -7.20
N GLU A 90 -15.02 -6.61 -6.40
CA GLU A 90 -15.09 -8.05 -6.66
C GLU A 90 -15.83 -8.36 -7.96
N ALA A 91 -16.90 -7.62 -8.25
CA ALA A 91 -17.66 -7.74 -9.49
C ALA A 91 -16.81 -7.52 -10.75
N GLY A 92 -15.75 -6.70 -10.66
CA GLY A 92 -14.79 -6.48 -11.75
C GLY A 92 -13.64 -7.49 -11.77
N GLY A 93 -13.47 -8.32 -10.74
CA GLY A 93 -12.35 -9.26 -10.65
C GLY A 93 -11.02 -8.66 -10.21
N GLY A 94 -10.95 -7.34 -9.98
CA GLY A 94 -9.75 -6.62 -9.53
C GLY A 94 -9.54 -6.55 -8.01
N HIS A 95 -10.37 -7.25 -7.23
CA HIS A 95 -10.45 -7.15 -5.77
C HIS A 95 -9.30 -7.75 -4.97
N LEU A 96 -8.32 -8.38 -5.62
CA LEU A 96 -7.18 -9.02 -4.95
C LEU A 96 -5.99 -8.08 -4.83
N HIS A 97 -5.06 -8.39 -3.90
CA HIS A 97 -3.81 -7.66 -3.73
C HIS A 97 -3.09 -7.42 -5.05
N CYS A 98 -2.59 -6.19 -5.25
CA CYS A 98 -1.96 -5.76 -6.51
C CYS A 98 -2.82 -5.96 -7.76
N GLN A 99 -4.15 -6.09 -7.60
CA GLN A 99 -5.09 -6.41 -8.66
C GLN A 99 -4.74 -7.72 -9.38
N ASN A 100 -4.17 -8.69 -8.65
CA ASN A 100 -3.87 -10.03 -9.14
C ASN A 100 -5.18 -10.71 -9.60
N GLY A 101 -5.44 -10.73 -10.91
CA GLY A 101 -6.70 -11.21 -11.49
C GLY A 101 -7.32 -10.24 -12.49
N ALA A 102 -6.93 -8.96 -12.45
CA ALA A 102 -7.39 -7.94 -13.39
C ALA A 102 -6.34 -6.83 -13.63
N LEU A 103 -5.09 -7.22 -13.93
CA LEU A 103 -4.01 -6.26 -14.19
C LEU A 103 -4.33 -5.27 -15.32
N GLN A 104 -5.09 -5.70 -16.33
CA GLN A 104 -5.53 -4.83 -17.43
C GLN A 104 -6.43 -3.69 -16.92
N GLN A 105 -7.31 -3.96 -15.96
CA GLN A 105 -8.16 -2.93 -15.35
C GLN A 105 -7.32 -1.99 -14.49
N ALA A 106 -6.32 -2.50 -13.77
CA ALA A 106 -5.38 -1.66 -13.04
C ALA A 106 -4.64 -0.70 -13.98
N HIS A 107 -4.17 -1.20 -15.12
CA HIS A 107 -3.53 -0.38 -16.14
C HIS A 107 -4.47 0.67 -16.72
N GLU A 108 -5.72 0.31 -17.05
CA GLU A 108 -6.72 1.26 -17.55
C GLU A 108 -6.91 2.43 -16.56
N VAL A 109 -7.15 2.14 -15.29
CA VAL A 109 -7.31 3.17 -14.25
C VAL A 109 -6.08 4.05 -14.12
N ILE A 110 -4.87 3.47 -14.14
CA ILE A 110 -3.61 4.23 -14.03
C ILE A 110 -3.42 5.12 -15.26
N PHE A 111 -3.56 4.58 -16.47
CA PHE A 111 -3.29 5.34 -17.70
C PHE A 111 -4.34 6.40 -17.97
N ASP A 112 -5.62 6.12 -17.68
CA ASP A 112 -6.67 7.13 -17.79
C ASP A 112 -6.44 8.29 -16.83
N TRP A 113 -5.98 8.01 -15.60
CA TRP A 113 -5.64 9.05 -14.64
C TRP A 113 -4.42 9.88 -15.08
N VAL A 114 -3.36 9.23 -15.56
CA VAL A 114 -2.17 9.92 -16.10
C VAL A 114 -2.54 10.77 -17.31
N HIS A 115 -3.37 10.25 -18.21
CA HIS A 115 -3.87 11.00 -19.37
C HIS A 115 -4.71 12.20 -18.93
N GLY A 116 -5.58 12.02 -17.93
CA GLY A 116 -6.38 13.09 -17.37
C GLY A 116 -5.55 14.22 -16.73
N LEU A 117 -4.43 13.88 -16.07
CA LEU A 117 -3.48 14.88 -15.58
C LEU A 117 -2.89 15.70 -16.73
N ALA A 118 -2.44 15.04 -17.81
CA ALA A 118 -1.88 15.72 -18.98
C ALA A 118 -2.91 16.60 -19.71
N ALA A 119 -4.18 16.20 -19.70
CA ALA A 119 -5.29 16.94 -20.30
C ALA A 119 -5.89 18.02 -19.38
N GLY A 120 -5.46 18.13 -18.13
CA GLY A 120 -6.01 19.08 -17.14
C GLY A 120 -7.44 18.75 -16.69
N THR A 121 -7.88 17.48 -16.81
CA THR A 121 -9.22 17.02 -16.42
C THR A 121 -9.29 16.45 -15.01
N VAL A 122 -8.14 16.22 -14.37
CA VAL A 122 -8.07 15.86 -12.95
C VAL A 122 -8.06 17.14 -12.12
N PRO A 123 -9.02 17.33 -11.19
CA PRO A 123 -9.08 18.53 -10.36
C PRO A 123 -7.94 18.56 -9.34
N HIS A 124 -7.38 19.75 -9.13
CA HIS A 124 -6.42 19.99 -8.07
C HIS A 124 -7.12 20.19 -6.72
N LEU A 125 -6.44 19.80 -5.63
CA LEU A 125 -6.83 20.17 -4.28
C LEU A 125 -6.65 21.69 -4.12
N ALA A 126 -7.61 22.32 -3.43
CA ALA A 126 -7.66 23.77 -3.22
C ALA A 126 -6.66 24.25 -2.16
#